data_AF-A0A3B9QTD1-F1
#
_entry.id   AF-A0A3B9QTD1-F1
#
_cell.length_a   1.000
_cell.length_b   1.000
_cell.length_c   1.000
_cell.angle_alpha   90.00
_cell.angle_beta   90.00
_cell.angle_gamma   90.00
#
_symmetry.space_group_name_H-M   'P 1'
#
loop_
_entity.id
_entity.type
_entity.pdbx_description
1 polymer ?
#
loop_
_entity_poly.entity_id
_entity_poly.type
_entity_poly.pdbx_seq_one_letter_code
_entity_poly.pdbx_strand_id
1 'polypeptide(L)' 'MHITGAVLEEIGRPRPYAETTPITVSDLELTAPGPTEVLVKIEAAGLCHSDLSVVDGNRPRPVPMLLGHEAAGLVVSTG' A
#
# COMPACT_ATOMS: atom_id res chain seq x y z
N MET A 1 15.07 -2.66 5.53
CA MET A 1 14.20 -2.77 6.74
C MET A 1 12.97 -3.55 6.37
N HIS A 2 12.48 -4.40 7.28
CA HIS A 2 11.27 -5.19 7.03
C HIS A 2 10.05 -4.42 7.52
N ILE A 3 9.02 -4.34 6.68
CA ILE A 3 7.70 -3.77 7.01
C ILE A 3 6.61 -4.74 6.57
N THR A 4 5.41 -4.61 7.13
CA THR A 4 4.22 -5.32 6.67
C THR A 4 3.28 -4.33 6.01
N GLY A 5 2.70 -4.69 4.86
CA GLY A 5 1.85 -3.79 4.08
C GLY A 5 0.74 -4.49 3.30
N ALA A 6 -0.29 -3.73 2.92
CA ALA A 6 -1.41 -4.20 2.12
C ALA A 6 -1.11 -4.07 0.62
N VAL A 7 -0.84 -5.19 -0.04
CA VAL A 7 -0.40 -5.25 -1.44
C VAL A 7 -1.55 -5.73 -2.32
N LEU A 8 -1.92 -4.92 -3.30
CA LEU A 8 -2.78 -5.34 -4.41
C LEU A 8 -1.95 -6.20 -5.36
N GLU A 9 -2.26 -7.50 -5.43
CA GLU A 9 -1.52 -8.47 -6.24
C GLU A 9 -1.93 -8.41 -7.72
N GLU A 10 -3.22 -8.27 -7.97
CA GLU A 10 -3.78 -8.21 -9.32
C GLU A 10 -5.08 -7.41 -9.37
N ILE A 11 -5.34 -6.82 -10.53
CA ILE A 11 -6.57 -6.07 -10.82
C ILE A 11 -7.55 -6.99 -11.55
N GLY A 12 -8.85 -6.86 -11.24
CA GLY A 12 -9.92 -7.52 -11.98
C GLY A 12 -10.45 -8.82 -11.36
N ARG A 13 -10.08 -9.15 -10.12
CA ARG A 13 -10.77 -10.22 -9.38
C ARG A 13 -12.27 -9.89 -9.27
N PRO A 14 -13.17 -10.88 -9.37
CA PRO A 14 -14.60 -10.62 -9.20
C PRO A 14 -14.93 -10.31 -7.74
N ARG A 15 -16.02 -9.56 -7.53
CA ARG A 15 -16.63 -9.37 -6.21
C ARG A 15 -17.44 -10.61 -5.81
N PRO A 16 -17.63 -10.88 -4.51
CA PRO A 16 -17.19 -10.07 -3.37
C PRO A 16 -15.71 -10.28 -3.01
N TYR A 17 -14.99 -9.18 -2.72
CA TYR A 17 -13.56 -9.22 -2.39
C TYR A 17 -13.22 -9.92 -1.07
N ALA A 18 -14.21 -10.17 -0.22
CA ALA A 18 -14.04 -11.03 0.95
C ALA A 18 -13.72 -12.48 0.58
N GLU A 19 -14.13 -12.94 -0.61
CA GLU A 19 -13.88 -14.29 -1.11
C GLU A 19 -12.66 -14.35 -2.02
N THR A 20 -12.52 -13.35 -2.89
CA THR A 20 -11.46 -13.35 -3.91
C THR A 20 -10.18 -12.69 -3.45
N THR A 21 -10.19 -11.91 -2.36
CA THR A 21 -9.02 -11.36 -1.67
C THR A 21 -7.92 -10.85 -2.62
N PRO A 22 -8.16 -9.79 -3.42
CA PRO A 22 -7.16 -9.25 -4.35
C PRO A 22 -5.99 -8.56 -3.63
N ILE A 23 -6.17 -8.23 -2.35
CA ILE A 23 -5.17 -7.62 -1.50
C ILE A 23 -4.65 -8.66 -0.51
N THR A 24 -3.32 -8.77 -0.41
CA THR A 24 -2.61 -9.57 0.58
C THR A 24 -1.96 -8.66 1.62
N VAL A 25 -1.75 -9.19 2.82
CA VAL A 25 -0.89 -8.57 3.82
C VAL A 25 0.46 -9.25 3.72
N SER A 26 1.46 -8.53 3.24
CA SER A 26 2.75 -9.09 2.84
C SER A 26 3.90 -8.39 3.53
N ASP A 27 4.95 -9.15 3.85
CA ASP A 27 6.22 -8.61 4.30
C ASP A 27 7.00 -8.04 3.11
N LEU A 28 7.55 -6.84 3.31
CA LEU A 28 8.25 -6.07 2.29
C LEU A 28 9.59 -5.61 2.84
N GLU A 29 10.59 -5.59 1.96
CA GLU A 29 11.88 -4.96 2.25
C GLU A 29 11.90 -3.54 1.68
N LEU A 30 12.14 -2.57 2.56
CA LEU A 30 12.36 -1.18 2.19
C LEU A 30 13.85 -0.84 2.32
N THR A 31 14.40 -0.09 1.38
CA THR A 31 15.75 0.46 1.49
C THR A 31 15.80 1.56 2.54
N ALA A 32 17.02 1.91 2.99
CA ALA A 32 17.21 3.12 3.78
C ALA A 32 16.81 4.36 2.95
N PRO A 33 16.34 5.46 3.58
CA PRO A 33 16.01 6.68 2.84
C PRO A 33 17.24 7.24 2.14
N GLY A 34 17.08 7.65 0.88
CA GLY A 34 18.08 8.41 0.13
C GLY A 34 18.18 9.87 0.58
N PRO A 35 19.13 10.67 0.05
CA PRO A 35 19.50 11.99 0.58
C PRO A 35 18.38 13.05 0.67
N THR A 36 17.27 12.85 -0.02
CA THR A 36 16.11 13.76 -0.01
C THR A 36 14.82 13.08 0.42
N GLU A 37 14.94 11.92 1.07
CA GLU A 37 13.82 11.10 1.49
C GLU A 37 13.70 11.08 3.01
N VAL A 38 12.47 10.83 3.47
CA VAL A 38 12.17 10.67 4.89
C VAL A 38 11.55 9.30 5.08
N LEU A 39 12.04 8.58 6.08
CA LEU A 39 11.45 7.33 6.49
C LEU A 39 10.44 7.58 7.60
N VAL A 40 9.18 7.23 7.32
CA VAL A 40 8.06 7.39 8.26
C VAL A 40 7.57 6.00 8.67
N LYS A 41 7.51 5.75 9.98
CA LYS A 41 6.78 4.62 10.54
C LYS A 41 5.30 4.99 10.60
N ILE A 42 4.50 4.36 9.76
CA ILE A 42 3.06 4.59 9.70
C ILE A 42 2.39 4.03 10.95
N GLU A 43 1.62 4.87 11.65
CA GLU A 43 0.85 4.50 12.85
C GLU A 43 -0.65 4.35 12.54
N ALA A 44 -1.15 5.10 11.56
CA ALA A 44 -2.52 4.99 11.06
C ALA A 44 -2.59 5.23 9.55
N ALA A 45 -3.46 4.49 8.87
CA ALA A 45 -3.79 4.68 7.45
C ALA A 45 -5.31 4.78 7.26
N GLY A 46 -5.73 5.65 6.36
CA GLY A 46 -7.11 5.84 5.91
C GLY A 46 -7.44 4.95 4.72
N LEU A 47 -8.74 4.76 4.50
CA LEU A 47 -9.28 4.11 3.30
C LEU A 47 -10.25 5.06 2.61
N CYS A 48 -10.04 5.26 1.32
CA CYS A 48 -10.86 6.13 0.51
C CYS A 48 -11.39 5.39 -0.73
N HIS A 49 -12.41 5.95 -1.37
CA HIS A 49 -12.95 5.42 -2.62
C HIS A 49 -11.90 5.39 -3.75
N SER A 50 -10.87 6.23 -3.68
CA SER A 50 -9.72 6.21 -4.59
C SER A 50 -8.93 4.91 -4.51
N ASP A 51 -8.77 4.31 -3.33
CA ASP A 51 -8.10 3.01 -3.17
C ASP A 51 -8.95 1.92 -3.84
N LEU A 52 -10.25 1.90 -3.52
CA LEU A 52 -11.19 0.96 -4.15
C LEU A 52 -11.22 1.12 -5.68
N SER A 53 -11.12 2.34 -6.21
CA SER A 53 -11.09 2.59 -7.65
C SER A 53 -9.86 1.96 -8.35
N VAL A 54 -8.74 1.82 -7.64
CA VAL A 54 -7.56 1.11 -8.15
C VAL A 54 -7.83 -0.40 -8.13
N VAL A 55 -8.38 -0.94 -7.04
CA VAL A 55 -8.73 -2.36 -6.89
C VAL A 55 -9.76 -2.81 -7.94
N ASP A 56 -10.79 -1.99 -8.18
CA ASP A 56 -11.83 -2.22 -9.19
C ASP A 56 -11.31 -2.09 -10.63
N GLY A 57 -10.09 -1.59 -10.83
CA GLY A 57 -9.51 -1.35 -12.17
C GLY A 57 -10.03 -0.11 -12.89
N ASN A 58 -10.87 0.71 -12.24
CA ASN A 58 -11.34 2.01 -12.77
C ASN A 58 -10.19 3.01 -12.93
N ARG A 59 -9.14 2.87 -12.11
CA ARG A 59 -7.90 3.64 -12.18
C ARG A 59 -6.72 2.65 -12.25
N PRO A 60 -6.41 2.11 -13.44
CA PRO A 60 -5.38 1.08 -13.58
C PRO A 60 -4.03 1.56 -13.04
N ARG A 61 -3.37 0.71 -12.27
CA ARG A 61 -2.01 0.91 -11.75
C ARG A 61 -1.18 -0.34 -12.03
N PRO A 62 0.15 -0.22 -12.15
CA PRO A 62 1.03 -1.39 -12.15
C PRO A 62 0.83 -2.19 -10.87
N VAL A 63 0.85 -3.51 -10.97
CA VAL A 63 0.77 -4.46 -9.85
C VAL A 63 2.00 -5.41 -9.90
N PRO A 64 2.49 -5.90 -8.74
CA PRO A 64 1.96 -5.71 -7.38
C PRO A 64 2.17 -4.28 -6.86
N MET A 65 1.22 -3.78 -6.06
CA MET A 65 1.26 -2.40 -5.54
C MET A 65 0.87 -2.33 -4.06
N LEU A 66 1.75 -1.74 -3.23
CA LEU A 66 1.39 -1.33 -1.87
C LEU A 66 0.41 -0.15 -1.94
N LEU A 67 -0.80 -0.33 -1.42
CA LEU A 67 -1.87 0.67 -1.46
C LEU A 67 -1.77 1.66 -0.29
N GLY A 68 -2.58 2.73 -0.38
CA GLY A 68 -2.71 3.76 0.65
C GLY A 68 -2.17 5.12 0.21
N HIS A 69 -2.93 6.17 0.50
CA HIS A 69 -2.56 7.56 0.22
C HIS A 69 -2.99 8.54 1.32
N GLU A 70 -3.54 8.01 2.41
CA GLU A 70 -3.96 8.76 3.59
C GLU A 70 -3.29 8.10 4.79
N ALA A 71 -2.29 8.74 5.39
CA ALA A 71 -1.55 8.14 6.51
C ALA A 71 -0.99 9.19 7.47
N ALA A 72 -0.80 8.78 8.71
CA ALA A 72 -0.10 9.54 9.74
C ALA A 72 0.88 8.62 10.49
N GLY A 73 2.01 9.17 10.89
CA GLY A 73 3.08 8.38 11.49
C GLY A 73 4.21 9.21 12.06
N LEU A 74 5.23 8.51 12.53
CA LEU A 74 6.43 9.07 13.15
C LEU A 74 7.58 9.08 12.15
N VAL A 75 8.27 10.21 12.03
CA VAL A 75 9.55 10.25 11.30
C VAL A 75 10.59 9.49 12.12
N VAL A 76 11.19 8.45 11.54
CA VAL A 76 12.17 7.59 12.22
C VAL A 76 13.59 7.72 11.66
N SER A 77 13.74 8.24 10.43
CA SER A 77 15.04 8.57 9.84
C SER A 77 14.86 9.57 8.70
N THR A 78 15.92 10.31 8.39
CA THR A 78 16.07 11.13 7.17
C THR A 78 17.32 10.69 6.42
N GLY A 79 17.42 10.99 5.13
CA GLY A 79 18.67 10.89 4.37
C GLY A 79 19.58 12.10 4.50
#